data_AF-A0A4Y7J9Y0-F1
#
_entry.id   AF-A0A4Y7J9Y0-F1
#
_cell.length_a   1.000
_cell.length_b   1.000
_cell.length_c   1.000
_cell.angle_alpha   90.00
_cell.angle_beta   90.00
_cell.angle_gamma   90.00
#
_symmetry.space_group_name_H-M   'P 1'
#
loop_
_entity.id
_entity.type
_entity.pdbx_description
1 polymer ?
#
loop_
_entity_poly.entity_id
_entity_poly.type
_entity_poly.pdbx_seq_one_letter_code
_entity_poly.pdbx_strand_id
1 'polypeptide(L)'
;MEETQTASQKMEVERENEEQKMAAPTASEKMEIEMEKEVEEEEMASPTASQKTVSDDDEIDYSVKPEFYDPKLDIKDELWVQKERKGRDSDAVLTCPACFTTLCLECQRHEKYLTQYRAIFVVNCKIKINQVLRPSNQKPKTGKKRGRDRGGVDEVGASNKETFKPVCCVVCSTEVGVIDEDEVYHFFNVLPSES
;
A
#
# COMPACT_ATOMS: atom_id res chain seq x y z
N MET A 1 -61.02 -1.70 18.98
CA MET A 1 -60.30 -1.44 20.25
C MET A 1 -58.82 -1.62 19.93
N GLU A 2 -58.14 -0.60 19.40
CA GLU A 2 -56.66 -0.59 19.24
C GLU A 2 -56.22 0.77 18.65
N GLU A 3 -56.53 1.89 19.32
CA GLU A 3 -56.03 3.23 18.90
C GLU A 3 -55.39 4.01 20.05
N THR A 4 -55.02 3.34 21.16
CA THR A 4 -54.47 4.02 22.35
C THR A 4 -53.01 3.69 22.66
N GLN A 5 -52.28 3.01 21.77
CA GLN A 5 -50.89 2.60 22.05
C GLN A 5 -49.80 3.47 21.41
N THR A 6 -50.12 4.36 20.47
CA THR A 6 -49.10 5.08 19.68
C THR A 6 -48.71 6.45 20.26
N ALA A 7 -49.46 7.00 21.21
CA ALA A 7 -49.15 8.31 21.81
C ALA A 7 -48.17 8.22 22.99
N SER A 8 -48.27 7.17 23.83
CA SER A 8 -47.37 6.99 24.98
C SER A 8 -45.97 6.58 24.56
N GLN A 9 -45.84 5.75 23.51
CA GLN A 9 -44.54 5.34 22.98
C GLN A 9 -43.78 6.51 22.31
N LYS A 10 -44.49 7.52 21.80
CA LYS A 10 -43.85 8.67 21.14
C LYS A 10 -43.22 9.66 22.13
N MET A 11 -43.76 9.78 23.35
CA MET A 11 -43.19 10.65 24.39
C MET A 11 -42.02 10.02 25.16
N GLU A 12 -41.88 8.69 25.18
CA GLU A 12 -40.71 8.02 25.76
C GLU A 12 -39.49 8.13 24.85
N VAL A 13 -39.66 7.97 23.54
CA VAL A 13 -38.56 8.09 22.56
C VAL A 13 -38.03 9.53 22.44
N GLU A 14 -38.89 10.54 22.57
CA GLU A 14 -38.44 11.95 22.57
C GLU A 14 -37.66 12.31 23.84
N ARG A 15 -37.93 11.67 24.98
CA ARG A 15 -37.21 11.90 26.25
C ARG A 15 -35.84 11.22 26.26
N GLU A 16 -35.74 10.00 25.72
CA GLU A 16 -34.46 9.28 25.57
C GLU A 16 -33.52 9.95 24.55
N ASN A 17 -34.06 10.62 23.54
CA ASN A 17 -33.27 11.32 22.51
C ASN A 17 -32.74 12.69 23.00
N GLU A 18 -33.37 13.31 24.01
CA GLU A 18 -32.89 14.56 24.61
C GLU A 18 -31.81 14.31 25.67
N GLU A 19 -31.85 13.17 26.39
CA GLU A 19 -30.77 12.74 27.29
C GLU A 19 -29.48 12.37 26.52
N GLN A 20 -29.58 11.84 25.30
CA GLN A 20 -28.42 11.59 24.43
C GLN A 20 -27.75 12.87 23.90
N LYS A 21 -28.44 14.01 23.95
CA LYS A 21 -27.92 15.31 23.50
C LYS A 21 -27.14 16.07 24.58
N MET A 22 -27.16 15.58 25.83
CA MET A 22 -26.47 16.16 26.99
C MET A 22 -25.24 15.35 27.42
N ALA A 23 -24.86 14.31 26.67
CA ALA A 23 -23.63 13.57 26.92
C ALA A 23 -22.42 14.47 26.60
N ALA A 24 -21.57 14.69 27.61
CA ALA A 24 -20.32 15.42 27.46
C ALA A 24 -19.46 14.79 26.34
N PRO A 25 -18.79 15.59 25.50
CA PRO A 25 -18.01 15.07 24.38
C PRO A 25 -16.92 14.14 24.89
N THR A 26 -16.72 13.03 24.18
CA THR A 26 -15.66 12.09 24.48
C THR A 26 -14.30 12.75 24.34
N ALA A 27 -13.28 12.26 25.06
CA ALA A 27 -11.94 12.85 25.01
C ALA A 27 -11.35 12.91 23.58
N SER A 28 -11.81 12.05 22.68
CA SER A 28 -11.44 12.03 21.26
C SER A 28 -12.13 13.14 20.47
N GLU A 29 -13.45 13.33 20.62
CA GLU A 29 -14.18 14.45 19.98
C GLU A 29 -13.72 15.81 20.52
N LYS A 30 -13.35 15.86 21.80
CA LYS A 30 -12.84 17.10 22.41
C LYS A 30 -11.49 17.52 21.80
N MET A 31 -10.63 16.56 21.45
CA MET A 31 -9.38 16.82 20.72
C MET A 31 -9.63 17.25 19.28
N GLU A 32 -10.61 16.67 18.59
CA GLU A 32 -10.98 17.10 17.23
C GLU A 32 -11.54 18.53 17.21
N ILE A 33 -12.41 18.88 18.17
CA ILE A 33 -12.98 20.22 18.31
C ILE A 33 -11.93 21.26 18.74
N GLU A 34 -10.99 20.89 19.63
CA GLU A 34 -9.87 21.76 20.01
C GLU A 34 -8.93 22.00 18.83
N MET A 35 -8.70 20.99 17.98
CA MET A 35 -7.85 21.11 16.80
C MET A 35 -8.52 21.89 15.65
N GLU A 36 -9.84 21.81 15.49
CA GLU A 36 -10.60 22.63 14.53
C GLU A 36 -10.65 24.11 14.96
N LYS A 37 -10.67 24.38 16.27
CA LYS A 37 -10.71 25.74 16.82
C LYS A 37 -9.36 26.47 16.73
N GLU A 38 -8.24 25.74 16.71
CA GLU A 38 -6.90 26.31 16.49
C GLU A 38 -6.65 26.67 15.01
N VAL A 39 -7.50 26.24 14.08
CA VAL A 39 -7.34 26.49 12.63
C VAL A 39 -7.96 27.82 12.17
N GLU A 40 -8.89 28.43 12.93
CA GLU A 40 -9.55 29.67 12.52
C GLU A 40 -8.82 30.98 12.91
N GLU A 41 -7.75 30.94 13.72
CA GLU A 41 -7.09 32.18 14.20
C GLU A 41 -5.79 32.58 13.47
N GLU A 42 -5.31 31.83 12.48
CA GLU A 42 -4.13 32.21 11.68
C GLU A 42 -4.40 32.38 10.17
N GLU A 43 -5.47 33.10 9.82
CA GLU A 43 -5.50 33.84 8.54
C GLU A 43 -4.78 35.18 8.72
N MET A 44 -3.46 35.25 8.53
CA MET A 44 -2.74 36.52 8.39
C MET A 44 -1.61 36.46 7.36
N ALA A 45 -1.92 36.97 6.17
CA ALA A 45 -1.07 37.66 5.20
C ALA A 45 0.19 36.94 4.63
N SER A 46 0.10 36.54 3.36
CA SER A 46 1.24 36.23 2.49
C SER A 46 2.01 37.52 2.11
N PRO A 47 3.31 37.68 2.44
CA PRO A 47 4.14 38.68 1.83
C PRO A 47 4.83 38.07 0.60
N THR A 48 4.35 38.47 -0.57
CA THR A 48 5.10 38.36 -1.82
C THR A 48 6.31 39.30 -1.73
N ALA A 49 7.48 38.78 -1.34
CA ALA A 49 8.76 39.47 -1.50
C ALA A 49 9.84 38.45 -1.91
N SER A 50 10.04 38.37 -3.22
CA SER A 50 10.91 37.43 -3.88
C SER A 50 12.39 37.75 -3.64
N GLN A 51 13.14 36.72 -3.20
CA GLN A 51 14.54 36.42 -3.52
C GLN A 51 15.63 37.40 -3.01
N LYS A 52 16.10 37.13 -1.79
CA LYS A 52 17.50 37.37 -1.41
C LYS A 52 18.19 36.02 -1.33
N THR A 53 19.04 35.70 -2.30
CA THR A 53 19.88 34.48 -2.27
C THR A 53 20.86 34.63 -1.11
N VAL A 54 20.70 33.79 -0.07
CA VAL A 54 21.64 33.70 1.05
C VAL A 54 22.97 33.14 0.53
N SER A 55 24.09 33.74 0.95
CA SER A 55 25.41 33.29 0.58
C SER A 55 25.81 32.13 1.49
N ASP A 56 26.61 31.18 0.98
CA ASP A 56 27.03 29.96 1.70
C ASP A 56 27.91 30.23 2.95
N ASP A 57 28.22 31.50 3.25
CA ASP A 57 29.15 31.94 4.30
C ASP A 57 28.46 32.63 5.49
N ASP A 58 27.13 32.76 5.47
CA ASP A 58 26.37 33.33 6.59
C ASP A 58 26.21 32.28 7.72
N GLU A 59 26.79 32.55 8.89
CA GLU A 59 26.68 31.70 10.09
C GLU A 59 25.19 31.54 10.47
N ILE A 60 24.71 30.29 10.50
CA ILE A 60 23.32 29.99 10.83
C ILE A 60 23.10 30.30 12.31
N ASP A 61 22.36 31.36 12.62
CA ASP A 61 21.95 31.68 13.98
C ASP A 61 20.88 30.69 14.46
N TYR A 62 21.32 29.66 15.18
CA TYR A 62 20.46 28.65 15.80
C TYR A 62 19.56 29.20 16.93
N SER A 63 19.68 30.49 17.30
CA SER A 63 18.81 31.14 18.28
C SER A 63 17.46 31.52 17.69
N VAL A 64 17.38 31.69 16.36
CA VAL A 64 16.15 31.98 15.64
C VAL A 64 15.53 30.65 15.19
N LYS A 65 14.32 30.36 15.67
CA LYS A 65 13.57 29.18 15.20
C LYS A 65 13.34 29.34 13.69
N PRO A 66 13.76 28.39 12.85
CA PRO A 66 13.50 28.45 11.41
C PRO A 66 12.00 28.54 11.17
N GLU A 67 11.55 29.54 10.41
CA GLU A 67 10.12 29.76 10.11
C GLU A 67 9.46 28.55 9.44
N PHE A 68 10.26 27.69 8.81
CA PHE A 68 9.80 26.47 8.12
C PHE A 68 9.91 25.18 8.95
N TYR A 69 10.36 25.24 10.21
CA TYR A 69 10.47 24.04 11.06
C TYR A 69 9.27 23.91 12.00
N ASP A 70 8.37 22.99 11.64
CA ASP A 70 7.28 22.56 12.50
C ASP A 70 7.62 21.22 13.19
N PRO A 71 7.88 21.21 14.50
CA PRO A 71 8.21 19.98 15.24
C PRO A 71 7.04 18.99 15.33
N LYS A 72 5.80 19.38 15.00
CA LYS A 72 4.63 18.48 14.98
C LYS A 72 4.37 17.84 13.62
N LEU A 73 5.05 18.31 12.56
CA LEU A 73 4.80 17.85 11.19
C LEU A 73 5.13 16.37 11.04
N ASP A 74 6.26 15.93 11.59
CA ASP A 74 6.66 14.52 11.59
C ASP A 74 5.61 13.62 12.26
N ILE A 75 5.04 14.07 13.39
CA ILE A 75 3.99 13.33 14.12
C ILE A 75 2.73 13.23 13.26
N LYS A 76 2.34 14.33 12.61
CA LYS A 76 1.16 14.36 11.74
C LYS A 76 1.34 13.42 10.53
N ASP A 77 2.53 13.42 9.93
CA ASP A 77 2.87 12.56 8.80
C ASP A 77 2.90 11.08 9.22
N GLU A 78 3.47 10.77 10.38
CA GLU A 78 3.46 9.41 10.94
C GLU A 78 2.03 8.90 11.15
N LEU A 79 1.17 9.71 11.78
CA LEU A 79 -0.24 9.38 12.00
C LEU A 79 -1.00 9.20 10.67
N TRP A 80 -0.69 10.02 9.66
CA TRP A 80 -1.28 9.88 8.33
C TRP A 80 -0.87 8.57 7.66
N VAL A 81 0.42 8.21 7.68
CA VAL A 81 0.91 6.93 7.13
C VAL A 81 0.27 5.74 7.86
N GLN A 82 0.15 5.81 9.19
CA GLN A 82 -0.45 4.75 9.98
C GLN A 82 -1.94 4.55 9.63
N LYS A 83 -2.66 5.65 9.40
CA LYS A 83 -4.05 5.64 8.92
C LYS A 83 -4.17 5.04 7.52
N GLU A 84 -3.28 5.42 6.61
CA GLU A 84 -3.27 4.93 5.22
C GLU A 84 -2.99 3.42 5.16
N ARG A 85 -2.06 2.93 6.00
CA ARG A 85 -1.74 1.49 6.10
C ARG A 85 -2.86 0.67 6.75
N LYS A 86 -3.80 1.29 7.47
CA LYS A 86 -4.91 0.64 8.20
C LYS A 86 -4.46 -0.44 9.18
N GLY A 87 -3.27 -0.27 9.77
CA GLY A 87 -2.70 -1.21 10.74
C GLY A 87 -2.35 -2.58 10.18
N ARG A 88 -2.19 -2.72 8.86
CA ARG A 88 -1.73 -3.97 8.24
C ARG A 88 -0.23 -4.11 8.39
N ASP A 89 0.20 -5.27 8.87
CA ASP A 89 1.60 -5.67 8.93
C ASP A 89 2.07 -6.07 7.53
N SER A 90 3.13 -5.41 7.08
CA SER A 90 3.81 -5.67 5.82
C SER A 90 5.27 -5.95 6.13
N ASP A 91 5.86 -6.99 5.56
CA ASP A 91 7.27 -7.31 5.84
C ASP A 91 8.25 -6.30 5.20
N ALA A 92 7.84 -5.68 4.09
CA ALA A 92 8.64 -4.71 3.36
C ALA A 92 7.79 -3.86 2.42
N VAL A 93 8.33 -2.71 2.03
CA VAL A 93 7.88 -1.93 0.88
C VAL A 93 8.75 -2.27 -0.32
N LEU A 94 8.15 -2.64 -1.46
CA LEU A 94 8.89 -3.07 -2.65
C LEU A 94 8.97 -1.95 -3.68
N THR A 95 10.19 -1.68 -4.16
CA THR A 95 10.45 -0.68 -5.20
C THR A 95 11.13 -1.30 -6.43
N CYS A 96 10.92 -0.66 -7.58
CA CYS A 96 11.53 -1.10 -8.83
C CYS A 96 13.05 -0.83 -8.83
N PRO A 97 13.90 -1.81 -9.20
CA PRO A 97 15.35 -1.62 -9.17
C PRO A 97 15.89 -0.63 -10.22
N ALA A 98 15.12 -0.33 -11.28
CA ALA A 98 15.57 0.55 -12.37
C ALA A 98 15.11 2.01 -12.21
N CYS A 99 13.91 2.23 -11.67
CA CYS A 99 13.31 3.57 -11.57
C CYS A 99 12.83 3.93 -10.16
N PHE A 100 13.07 3.07 -9.17
CA PHE A 100 12.68 3.24 -7.76
C PHE A 100 11.19 3.51 -7.51
N THR A 101 10.35 3.31 -8.54
CA THR A 101 8.91 3.43 -8.40
C THR A 101 8.40 2.35 -7.45
N THR A 102 7.59 2.75 -6.47
CA THR A 102 6.90 1.83 -5.55
C THR A 102 6.02 0.87 -6.32
N LEU A 103 6.20 -0.43 -6.07
CA LEU A 103 5.48 -1.53 -6.72
C LEU A 103 4.49 -2.19 -5.77
N CYS A 104 4.80 -2.24 -4.48
CA CYS A 104 3.95 -2.88 -3.49
C CYS A 104 4.22 -2.28 -2.10
N LEU A 105 3.13 -1.98 -1.37
CA LEU A 105 3.18 -1.52 0.01
C LEU A 105 2.92 -2.65 1.01
N GLU A 106 2.26 -3.72 0.57
CA GLU A 106 1.79 -4.82 1.40
C GLU A 106 2.27 -6.15 0.82
N CYS A 107 3.44 -6.62 1.27
CA CYS A 107 3.99 -7.89 0.86
C CYS A 107 4.39 -8.76 2.05
N GLN A 108 4.36 -10.07 1.82
CA GLN A 108 4.84 -11.09 2.74
C GLN A 108 6.10 -11.73 2.17
N ARG A 109 7.10 -11.94 3.01
CA ARG A 109 8.34 -12.59 2.63
C ARG A 109 8.10 -14.08 2.39
N HIS A 110 8.68 -14.61 1.31
CA HIS A 110 8.52 -16.02 0.99
C HIS A 110 9.29 -16.90 2.00
N GLU A 111 8.64 -17.93 2.55
CA GLU A 111 9.20 -18.81 3.61
C GLU A 111 10.50 -19.50 3.18
N LYS A 112 10.54 -20.04 1.96
CA LYS A 112 11.73 -20.72 1.41
C LYS A 112 12.83 -19.79 0.91
N TYR A 113 12.47 -18.63 0.36
CA TYR A 113 13.38 -17.74 -0.35
C TYR A 113 13.27 -16.34 0.23
N LEU A 114 14.18 -16.02 1.12
CA LEU A 114 14.22 -14.76 1.84
C LEU A 114 14.39 -13.50 0.95
N THR A 115 14.77 -13.65 -0.31
CA THR A 115 14.88 -12.56 -1.29
C THR A 115 13.63 -12.40 -2.15
N GLN A 116 12.62 -13.24 -1.95
CA GLN A 116 11.38 -13.23 -2.71
C GLN A 116 10.22 -12.79 -1.83
N TYR A 117 9.27 -12.10 -2.44
CA TYR A 117 8.11 -11.54 -1.76
C TYR A 117 6.84 -11.92 -2.50
N ARG A 118 5.80 -12.23 -1.74
CA ARG A 118 4.46 -12.54 -2.22
C ARG A 118 3.54 -11.38 -1.90
N ALA A 119 2.72 -10.98 -2.84
CA ALA A 119 1.74 -9.92 -2.64
C ALA A 119 0.46 -10.22 -3.40
N ILE A 120 -0.65 -9.68 -2.89
CA ILE A 120 -1.96 -9.74 -3.55
C ILE A 120 -2.24 -8.39 -4.21
N PHE A 121 -1.91 -7.29 -3.52
CA PHE A 121 -2.13 -5.93 -3.99
C PHE A 121 -0.83 -5.32 -4.49
N VAL A 122 -0.83 -4.90 -5.75
CA VAL A 122 0.33 -4.27 -6.38
C VAL A 122 -0.10 -2.96 -7.02
N VAL A 123 0.83 -2.02 -7.04
CA VAL A 123 0.69 -0.73 -7.72
C VAL A 123 1.76 -0.64 -8.80
N ASN A 124 1.50 0.12 -9.85
CA ASN A 124 2.50 0.47 -10.86
C ASN A 124 3.13 -0.75 -11.58
N CYS A 125 2.36 -1.85 -11.67
CA CYS A 125 2.75 -3.11 -12.32
C CYS A 125 1.84 -3.43 -13.52
N LYS A 126 2.42 -4.02 -14.57
CA LYS A 126 1.75 -4.47 -15.79
C LYS A 126 2.03 -5.94 -16.04
N ILE A 127 0.98 -6.73 -16.25
CA ILE A 127 1.08 -8.17 -16.58
C ILE A 127 1.22 -8.34 -18.09
N LYS A 128 2.23 -9.10 -18.52
CA LYS A 128 2.40 -9.50 -19.93
C LYS A 128 1.69 -10.84 -20.17
N ILE A 129 0.39 -10.78 -20.46
CA ILE A 129 -0.48 -11.96 -20.64
C ILE A 129 -0.02 -12.89 -21.78
N ASN A 130 0.63 -12.34 -22.81
CA ASN A 130 1.05 -13.09 -24.00
C ASN A 130 2.27 -13.98 -23.78
N GLN A 131 2.95 -13.89 -22.63
CA GLN A 131 4.15 -14.65 -22.33
C GLN A 131 3.85 -15.57 -21.15
N VAL A 132 3.43 -16.81 -21.43
CA VAL A 132 3.23 -17.80 -20.37
C VAL A 132 4.52 -18.57 -20.16
N LEU A 133 5.11 -18.42 -18.97
CA LEU A 133 6.25 -19.23 -18.55
C LEU A 133 5.73 -20.53 -17.98
N ARG A 134 6.19 -21.66 -18.53
CA ARG A 134 6.02 -22.98 -17.93
C ARG A 134 7.31 -23.34 -17.20
N PRO A 135 7.28 -23.72 -15.92
CA PRO A 135 8.48 -24.17 -15.24
C PRO A 135 9.05 -25.39 -15.98
N SER A 136 10.26 -25.24 -16.54
CA SER A 136 10.89 -26.31 -17.31
C SER A 136 11.44 -27.37 -16.37
N ASN A 137 10.61 -28.31 -15.95
CA ASN A 137 11.08 -29.58 -15.41
C ASN A 137 11.57 -30.49 -16.55
N GLN A 138 12.61 -30.04 -17.27
CA GLN A 138 13.31 -30.87 -18.23
C GLN A 138 14.74 -31.08 -17.75
N LYS A 139 14.95 -32.18 -17.02
CA LYS A 139 16.29 -32.76 -16.88
C LYS A 139 16.83 -32.99 -18.30
N PRO A 140 18.00 -32.47 -18.68
CA PRO A 140 18.60 -32.79 -19.97
C PRO A 140 18.98 -34.28 -19.94
N LYS A 141 18.15 -35.14 -20.55
CA LYS A 141 18.54 -36.51 -20.85
C LYS A 141 19.55 -36.46 -21.99
N THR A 142 20.84 -36.44 -21.66
CA THR A 142 21.93 -36.71 -22.58
C THR A 142 21.76 -38.14 -23.13
N GLY A 143 21.11 -38.26 -24.28
CA GLY A 143 20.78 -39.52 -24.93
C GLY A 143 21.95 -40.11 -25.71
N LYS A 144 22.34 -41.32 -25.31
CA LYS A 144 23.10 -42.28 -26.14
C LYS A 144 22.11 -42.99 -27.10
N LYS A 145 22.39 -42.88 -28.41
CA LYS A 145 22.15 -43.80 -29.54
C LYS A 145 20.79 -44.51 -29.74
N ARG A 146 20.25 -44.27 -30.96
CA ARG A 146 19.65 -45.20 -31.95
C ARG A 146 18.25 -45.81 -31.70
N GLY A 147 17.34 -45.53 -32.64
CA GLY A 147 16.46 -46.55 -33.23
C GLY A 147 14.94 -46.33 -33.15
N ARG A 148 14.36 -46.01 -34.32
CA ARG A 148 13.11 -46.54 -34.91
C ARG A 148 11.76 -46.36 -34.18
N ASP A 149 10.85 -45.68 -34.90
CA ASP A 149 9.41 -45.91 -35.06
C ASP A 149 8.53 -46.02 -33.80
N ARG A 150 7.70 -45.00 -33.57
CA ARG A 150 6.23 -45.11 -33.48
C ARG A 150 5.63 -43.75 -33.14
N GLY A 151 4.59 -43.37 -33.90
CA GLY A 151 3.76 -42.21 -33.61
C GLY A 151 3.14 -42.31 -32.22
N GLY A 152 3.25 -41.22 -31.47
CA GLY A 152 2.55 -41.00 -30.21
C GLY A 152 1.54 -39.88 -30.42
N VAL A 153 0.27 -40.22 -30.27
CA VAL A 153 -0.83 -39.27 -30.13
C VAL A 153 -0.64 -38.62 -28.76
N ASP A 154 -0.31 -37.33 -28.71
CA ASP A 154 -0.22 -36.56 -27.47
C ASP A 154 -1.64 -36.26 -26.96
N GLU A 155 -2.25 -37.24 -26.28
CA GLU A 155 -3.45 -37.07 -25.47
C GLU A 155 -3.08 -37.11 -23.97
N VAL A 156 -3.39 -35.99 -23.31
CA VAL A 156 -3.74 -35.82 -21.90
C VAL A 156 -2.72 -36.27 -20.84
N GLY A 157 -1.93 -35.28 -20.41
CA GLY A 157 -1.29 -35.26 -19.09
C GLY A 157 -1.68 -33.99 -18.33
N ALA A 158 -2.85 -33.99 -17.69
CA ALA A 158 -3.30 -32.98 -16.74
C ALA A 158 -2.53 -33.09 -15.42
N SER A 159 -1.24 -32.78 -15.45
CA SER A 159 -0.48 -32.40 -14.26
C SER A 159 -0.59 -30.88 -14.15
N ASN A 160 -1.09 -30.34 -13.02
CA ASN A 160 -1.12 -28.90 -12.70
C ASN A 160 0.11 -28.18 -13.24
N LYS A 161 -0.03 -27.60 -14.44
CA LYS A 161 1.03 -26.88 -15.12
C LYS A 161 0.81 -25.45 -14.69
N GLU A 162 1.27 -25.10 -13.50
CA GLU A 162 1.26 -23.72 -12.99
C GLU A 162 1.79 -22.80 -14.10
N THR A 163 0.89 -21.97 -14.63
CA THR A 163 1.21 -21.01 -15.67
C THR A 163 1.56 -19.68 -15.01
N PHE A 164 2.81 -19.25 -15.15
CA PHE A 164 3.26 -17.98 -14.61
C PHE A 164 3.27 -16.93 -15.71
N LYS A 165 2.66 -15.77 -15.45
CA LYS A 165 2.69 -14.61 -16.35
C LYS A 165 3.68 -13.58 -15.81
N PRO A 166 4.61 -13.04 -16.61
CA PRO A 166 5.58 -12.06 -16.14
C PRO A 166 4.93 -10.72 -15.85
N VAL A 167 5.43 -10.09 -14.80
CA VAL A 167 5.00 -8.80 -14.26
C VAL A 167 6.13 -7.81 -14.45
N CYS A 168 5.82 -6.66 -15.04
CA CYS A 168 6.77 -5.60 -15.33
C CYS A 168 6.35 -4.29 -14.68
N CYS A 169 7.30 -3.44 -14.32
CA CYS A 169 7.00 -2.07 -13.90
C CYS A 169 6.35 -1.29 -15.04
N VAL A 170 5.31 -0.50 -14.73
CA VAL A 170 4.61 0.33 -15.72
C VAL A 170 5.48 1.49 -16.23
N VAL A 171 6.40 1.99 -15.40
CA VAL A 171 7.21 3.19 -15.69
C VAL A 171 8.39 2.86 -16.60
N CYS A 172 9.21 1.87 -16.22
CA CYS A 172 10.44 1.54 -16.94
C CYS A 172 10.39 0.20 -17.69
N SER A 173 9.26 -0.52 -17.66
CA SER A 173 9.07 -1.83 -18.31
C SER A 173 10.02 -2.95 -17.85
N THR A 174 10.78 -2.74 -16.78
CA THR A 174 11.65 -3.77 -16.17
C THR A 174 10.81 -4.92 -15.63
N GLU A 175 11.24 -6.16 -15.86
CA GLU A 175 10.63 -7.35 -15.29
C GLU A 175 10.97 -7.47 -13.80
N VAL A 176 9.94 -7.51 -12.97
CA VAL A 176 10.05 -7.43 -11.50
C VAL A 176 9.60 -8.71 -10.81
N GLY A 177 8.77 -9.51 -11.48
CA GLY A 177 8.20 -10.72 -10.91
C GLY A 177 7.34 -11.51 -11.90
N VAL A 178 6.59 -12.46 -11.35
CA VAL A 178 5.57 -13.24 -12.07
C VAL A 178 4.27 -13.28 -11.25
N ILE A 179 3.14 -13.54 -11.88
CA ILE A 179 1.86 -13.83 -11.24
C ILE A 179 1.43 -15.25 -11.58
N ASP A 180 0.89 -15.96 -10.60
CA ASP A 180 0.38 -17.33 -10.74
C ASP A 180 -1.12 -17.36 -11.15
N GLU A 181 -1.73 -18.54 -11.08
CA GLU A 181 -3.14 -18.75 -11.40
C GLU A 181 -4.08 -18.30 -10.27
N ASP A 182 -3.58 -18.21 -9.04
CA ASP A 182 -4.29 -17.75 -7.85
C ASP A 182 -4.24 -16.21 -7.69
N GLU A 183 -3.78 -15.51 -8.74
CA GLU A 183 -3.60 -14.05 -8.78
C GLU A 183 -2.63 -13.51 -7.72
N VAL A 184 -1.68 -14.32 -7.26
CA VAL A 184 -0.63 -13.95 -6.32
C VAL A 184 0.64 -13.56 -7.07
N TYR A 185 1.12 -12.35 -6.78
CA TYR A 185 2.36 -11.81 -7.34
C TYR A 185 3.55 -12.35 -6.57
N HIS A 186 4.53 -12.87 -7.31
CA HIS A 186 5.80 -13.35 -6.83
C HIS A 186 6.92 -12.45 -7.36
N PHE A 187 7.45 -11.60 -6.48
CA PHE A 187 8.53 -10.68 -6.79
C PHE A 187 9.88 -11.29 -6.45
N PHE A 188 10.83 -11.21 -7.38
CA PHE A 188 12.21 -11.68 -7.20
C PHE A 188 13.27 -10.68 -7.68
N ASN A 189 12.87 -9.62 -8.38
CA ASN A 189 13.76 -8.56 -8.87
C ASN A 189 13.25 -7.19 -8.41
N VAL A 190 13.26 -7.00 -7.08
CA VAL A 190 12.75 -5.80 -6.39
C VAL A 190 13.70 -5.38 -5.28
N LEU A 191 13.64 -4.11 -4.90
CA LEU A 191 14.37 -3.57 -3.77
C LEU A 191 13.42 -3.47 -2.56
N PRO A 192 13.62 -4.28 -1.50
CA PRO A 192 12.85 -4.16 -0.28
C PRO A 192 13.39 -3.03 0.59
N SER A 193 12.48 -2.23 1.14
CA SER A 193 12.76 -1.27 2.20
C SER A 193 12.07 -1.72 3.49
N GLU A 194 12.71 -1.52 4.64
CA GLU A 194 12.09 -1.79 5.94
C GLU A 194 10.85 -0.92 6.12
N SER A 195 9.79 -1.54 6.67
CA SER A 195 8.46 -0.96 6.82
C SER A 195 8.30 -0.15 8.10
#